data_AF-A0A2U9IQF6-F1
#
_entry.id   AF-A0A2U9IQF6-F1
#
_cell.length_a   1.000
_cell.length_b   1.000
_cell.length_c   1.000
_cell.angle_alpha   90.00
_cell.angle_beta   90.00
_cell.angle_gamma   90.00
#
_symmetry.space_group_name_H-M   'P 1'
#
loop_
_entity.id
_entity.type
_entity.pdbx_description
1 polymer ?
#
loop_
_entity_poly.entity_id
_entity_poly.type
_entity_poly.pdbx_seq_one_letter_code
_entity_poly.pdbx_strand_id
1 'polypeptide(L)'
;MIKMEKVVIVGIIFSILVVGFILATGQWAYGNVVGPLVNNSKIPQLKITYASAMENSKGTYLILNITDCDGPDAYPASAPLMEISNSTWHVYLNSSQISNDTVKIIQAPWNENKKDSVNWYSGFIVILGSEAQFQLQLPFHLSPGTYKIQLYTPAVSGKVLAKQTATITIS
;
A
#
# COMPACT_ATOMS: atom_id res chain seq x y z
N MET A 1 29.70 -34.40 41.25
CA MET A 1 28.63 -34.54 40.24
C MET A 1 27.30 -34.34 40.95
N ILE A 2 26.71 -33.15 40.88
CA ILE A 2 25.44 -32.84 41.55
C ILE A 2 24.34 -33.55 40.77
N LYS A 3 23.69 -34.56 41.37
CA LYS A 3 22.47 -35.16 40.81
C LYS A 3 21.36 -34.13 40.97
N MET A 4 21.06 -33.40 39.92
CA MET A 4 19.89 -32.52 39.89
C MET A 4 18.65 -33.39 40.03
N GLU A 5 17.78 -33.07 40.99
CA GLU A 5 16.57 -33.85 41.22
C GLU A 5 15.68 -33.85 39.97
N LYS A 6 15.04 -34.98 39.68
CA LYS A 6 14.16 -35.12 38.50
C LYS A 6 13.11 -34.02 38.41
N VAL A 7 12.61 -33.56 39.56
CA VAL A 7 11.64 -32.45 39.66
C VAL A 7 12.24 -31.14 39.15
N VAL A 8 13.50 -30.86 39.51
CA VAL A 8 14.22 -29.66 39.04
C VAL A 8 14.48 -29.73 37.54
N ILE A 9 14.86 -30.89 37.01
CA ILE A 9 15.04 -31.10 35.56
C ILE A 9 13.72 -30.83 34.81
N VAL A 10 12.61 -31.40 35.28
CA VAL A 10 11.28 -31.21 34.67
C VAL A 10 10.85 -29.74 34.75
N GLY A 11 11.07 -29.07 35.89
CA GLY A 11 10.74 -27.66 36.07
C GLY A 11 11.52 -26.75 35.11
N ILE A 12 12.81 -27.01 34.89
CA ILE A 12 13.62 -26.25 33.94
C ILE A 12 13.12 -26.45 32.50
N ILE A 13 12.86 -27.69 32.08
CA ILE A 13 12.35 -27.98 30.74
C ILE A 13 11.01 -27.28 30.51
N PHE A 14 10.09 -27.37 31.47
CA PHE A 14 8.79 -26.70 31.39
C PHE A 14 8.95 -25.19 31.27
N SER A 15 9.85 -24.59 32.06
CA SER A 15 10.10 -23.14 32.03
C SER A 15 10.63 -22.67 30.67
N ILE A 16 11.55 -23.42 30.06
CA ILE A 16 12.07 -23.12 28.71
C ILE A 16 10.95 -23.22 27.66
N LEU A 17 10.10 -24.24 27.73
CA LEU A 17 8.97 -24.39 26.81
C LEU A 17 7.97 -23.23 26.95
N VAL A 18 7.65 -22.81 28.17
CA VAL A 18 6.75 -21.68 28.40
C VAL A 18 7.35 -20.37 27.89
N VAL A 19 8.62 -20.10 28.16
CA VAL A 19 9.32 -18.91 27.62
C VAL A 19 9.34 -18.94 26.10
N GLY A 20 9.69 -20.08 25.49
CA GLY A 20 9.69 -20.25 24.03
C GLY A 20 8.31 -20.03 23.43
N PHE A 21 7.26 -20.56 24.07
CA PHE A 21 5.88 -20.38 23.64
C PHE A 21 5.45 -18.92 23.72
N ILE A 22 5.66 -18.24 24.85
CA ILE A 22 5.31 -16.82 25.03
C ILE A 22 6.04 -15.95 24.01
N LEU A 23 7.34 -16.19 23.77
CA LEU A 23 8.11 -15.46 22.77
C LEU A 23 7.57 -15.72 21.37
N ALA A 24 7.31 -16.96 20.98
CA ALA A 24 6.77 -17.30 19.67
C ALA A 24 5.37 -16.73 19.44
N THR A 25 4.45 -16.89 20.39
CA THR A 25 3.09 -16.33 20.31
C THR A 25 3.13 -14.80 20.38
N GLY A 26 4.08 -14.22 21.11
CA GLY A 26 4.31 -12.78 21.13
C GLY A 26 4.76 -12.28 19.76
N GLN A 27 5.76 -12.91 19.14
CA GLN A 27 6.18 -12.56 17.79
C GLN A 27 5.05 -12.74 16.76
N TRP A 28 4.16 -13.72 16.93
CA TRP A 28 3.00 -13.89 16.05
C TRP A 28 1.93 -12.81 16.30
N ALA A 29 1.57 -12.56 17.56
CA ALA A 29 0.55 -11.58 17.94
C ALA A 29 0.96 -10.14 17.60
N TYR A 30 2.24 -9.79 17.74
CA TYR A 30 2.79 -8.50 17.30
C TYR A 30 3.08 -8.44 15.80
N GLY A 31 2.67 -9.46 15.05
CA GLY A 31 2.85 -9.54 13.62
C GLY A 31 4.25 -9.97 13.21
N ASN A 32 5.33 -9.72 13.96
CA ASN A 32 6.74 -9.94 13.58
C ASN A 32 7.12 -11.24 12.82
N VAL A 33 6.39 -12.36 12.96
CA VAL A 33 6.61 -13.59 12.16
C VAL A 33 6.05 -13.47 10.73
N VAL A 34 4.93 -12.77 10.59
CA VAL A 34 4.23 -12.43 9.33
C VAL A 34 4.21 -10.91 9.14
N GLY A 35 5.25 -10.28 9.69
CA GLY A 35 5.17 -8.91 10.17
C GLY A 35 5.69 -7.91 9.16
N PRO A 36 5.56 -6.63 9.51
CA PRO A 36 5.98 -5.57 8.64
C PRO A 36 7.42 -5.73 8.17
N LEU A 37 7.65 -5.85 6.86
CA LEU A 37 9.00 -5.82 6.32
C LEU A 37 9.58 -4.44 6.67
N VAL A 38 10.52 -4.44 7.62
CA VAL A 38 11.09 -3.20 8.17
C VAL A 38 12.31 -2.82 7.36
N ASN A 39 12.11 -1.96 6.35
CA ASN A 39 13.20 -1.27 5.67
C ASN A 39 13.25 0.21 6.05
N ASN A 40 13.64 0.49 7.29
CA ASN A 40 13.76 1.85 7.83
C ASN A 40 14.81 2.71 7.11
N SER A 41 15.67 2.12 6.27
CA SER A 41 16.69 2.84 5.51
C SER A 41 16.15 3.49 4.23
N LYS A 42 14.91 3.20 3.85
CA LYS A 42 14.35 3.61 2.56
C LYS A 42 13.02 4.33 2.74
N ILE A 43 12.70 5.19 1.77
CA ILE A 43 11.50 6.03 1.78
C ILE A 43 10.36 5.24 1.13
N PRO A 44 9.11 5.32 1.64
CA PRO A 44 7.95 4.73 0.98
C PRO A 44 7.90 5.06 -0.51
N GLN A 45 7.79 4.04 -1.36
CA GLN A 45 7.80 4.20 -2.81
C GLN A 45 6.65 3.43 -3.44
N LEU A 46 5.63 4.16 -3.90
CA LEU A 46 4.63 3.59 -4.78
C LEU A 46 5.23 3.28 -6.16
N LYS A 47 4.57 2.39 -6.90
CA LYS A 47 4.77 2.16 -8.32
C LYS A 47 3.45 1.78 -8.95
N ILE A 48 3.14 2.35 -10.11
CA ILE A 48 1.98 1.95 -10.90
C ILE A 48 2.41 0.75 -11.75
N THR A 49 1.81 -0.42 -11.53
CA THR A 49 2.11 -1.65 -12.29
C THR A 49 1.20 -1.83 -13.49
N TYR A 50 -0.02 -1.29 -13.40
CA TYR A 50 -1.01 -1.33 -14.47
C TYR A 50 -1.90 -0.09 -14.40
N ALA A 51 -2.31 0.40 -15.56
CA ALA A 51 -3.29 1.46 -15.67
C ALA A 51 -4.13 1.25 -16.93
N SER A 52 -5.44 1.42 -16.83
CA SER A 52 -6.35 1.42 -17.96
C SER A 52 -7.53 2.34 -17.69
N ALA A 53 -8.06 2.98 -18.72
CA ALA A 53 -9.26 3.79 -18.61
C ALA A 53 -10.26 3.42 -19.69
N MET A 54 -11.54 3.54 -19.37
CA MET A 54 -12.64 3.32 -20.29
C MET A 54 -13.76 4.33 -20.03
N GLU A 55 -14.40 4.80 -21.09
CA GLU A 55 -15.54 5.71 -20.97
C GLU A 55 -16.83 4.96 -20.64
N ASN A 56 -17.66 5.54 -19.77
CA ASN A 56 -19.00 5.04 -19.49
C ASN A 56 -20.00 6.18 -19.27
N SER A 57 -21.28 5.86 -19.03
CA SER A 57 -22.34 6.86 -18.87
C SER A 57 -22.16 7.87 -17.73
N LYS A 58 -21.27 7.60 -16.77
CA LYS A 58 -21.01 8.44 -15.59
C LYS A 58 -19.69 9.23 -15.70
N GLY A 59 -18.93 9.04 -16.77
CA GLY A 59 -17.59 9.63 -16.97
C GLY A 59 -16.53 8.57 -17.26
N THR A 60 -15.28 8.91 -16.99
CA THR A 60 -14.14 8.01 -17.17
C THR A 60 -14.06 7.01 -16.02
N TYR A 61 -14.06 5.72 -16.35
CA TYR A 61 -13.76 4.65 -15.40
C TYR A 61 -12.28 4.27 -15.50
N LEU A 62 -11.54 4.50 -14.41
CA LEU A 62 -10.10 4.32 -14.33
C LEU A 62 -9.76 3.14 -13.42
N ILE A 63 -8.91 2.24 -13.91
CA ILE A 63 -8.36 1.12 -13.13
C ILE A 63 -6.86 1.35 -12.99
N LEU A 64 -6.37 1.34 -11.75
CA LEU A 64 -4.96 1.48 -11.41
C LEU A 64 -4.53 0.34 -10.51
N ASN A 65 -3.49 -0.40 -10.90
CA ASN A 65 -2.78 -1.24 -9.95
C ASN A 65 -1.58 -0.45 -9.42
N ILE A 66 -1.51 -0.35 -8.10
CA ILE A 66 -0.46 0.36 -7.38
C ILE A 66 0.17 -0.63 -6.41
N THR A 67 1.49 -0.71 -6.41
CA THR A 67 2.27 -1.48 -5.45
C THR A 67 3.15 -0.56 -4.63
N ASP A 68 3.30 -0.86 -3.34
CA ASP A 68 4.33 -0.25 -2.51
C ASP A 68 5.58 -1.14 -2.56
N CYS A 69 6.62 -0.64 -3.24
CA CYS A 69 7.83 -1.41 -3.55
C CYS A 69 8.99 -1.12 -2.61
N ASP A 70 8.90 -0.10 -1.74
CA ASP A 70 9.98 0.22 -0.83
C ASP A 70 9.52 1.02 0.40
N GLY A 71 10.35 1.05 1.45
CA GLY A 71 10.08 1.79 2.68
C GLY A 71 9.75 0.91 3.90
N PRO A 72 9.52 1.51 5.08
CA PRO A 72 9.13 0.78 6.27
C PRO A 72 7.62 0.50 6.30
N ASP A 73 7.23 -0.75 6.55
CA ASP A 73 5.80 -1.11 6.67
C ASP A 73 5.10 -0.58 7.95
N ALA A 74 5.79 0.23 8.76
CA ALA A 74 5.17 1.03 9.81
C ALA A 74 4.34 2.20 9.26
N TYR A 75 4.68 2.68 8.06
CA TYR A 75 3.99 3.80 7.40
C TYR A 75 3.66 3.39 5.97
N PRO A 76 2.40 3.08 5.65
CA PRO A 76 2.04 2.69 4.30
C PRO A 76 2.34 3.82 3.33
N ALA A 77 2.81 3.47 2.13
CA ALA A 77 3.02 4.46 1.10
C ALA A 77 1.69 5.11 0.71
N SER A 78 1.71 6.43 0.56
CA SER A 78 0.51 7.20 0.24
C SER A 78 0.70 8.18 -0.91
N ALA A 79 -0.37 8.38 -1.67
CA ALA A 79 -0.43 9.35 -2.75
C ALA A 79 -1.66 10.25 -2.59
N PRO A 80 -1.52 11.43 -1.94
CA PRO A 80 -2.61 12.38 -1.73
C PRO A 80 -2.92 13.23 -2.97
N LEU A 81 -2.12 13.13 -4.03
CA LEU A 81 -2.33 13.88 -5.26
C LEU A 81 -2.05 13.00 -6.47
N MET A 82 -3.00 12.98 -7.39
CA MET A 82 -2.87 12.36 -8.71
C MET A 82 -3.04 13.43 -9.78
N GLU A 83 -2.23 13.37 -10.82
CA GLU A 83 -2.38 14.17 -12.03
C GLU A 83 -2.71 13.26 -13.21
N ILE A 84 -3.66 13.66 -14.03
CA ILE A 84 -3.93 13.06 -15.32
C ILE A 84 -3.69 14.14 -16.37
N SER A 85 -2.76 13.90 -17.31
CA SER A 85 -2.36 14.91 -18.28
C SER A 85 -2.04 14.35 -19.67
N ASN A 86 -2.18 15.18 -20.69
CA ASN A 86 -1.67 14.94 -22.03
C ASN A 86 -0.80 16.14 -22.46
N SER A 87 -0.54 16.32 -23.76
CA SER A 87 0.30 17.42 -24.25
C SER A 87 -0.31 18.82 -24.10
N THR A 88 -1.64 18.94 -23.96
CA THR A 88 -2.36 20.22 -23.98
C THR A 88 -3.24 20.47 -22.76
N TRP A 89 -3.47 19.46 -21.93
CA TRP A 89 -4.41 19.50 -20.83
C TRP A 89 -3.92 18.68 -19.63
N HIS A 90 -4.29 19.11 -18.42
CA HIS A 90 -4.08 18.36 -17.19
C HIS A 90 -5.21 18.59 -16.19
N VAL A 91 -5.42 17.62 -15.29
CA VAL A 91 -6.25 17.75 -14.10
C VAL A 91 -5.53 17.16 -12.90
N TYR A 92 -5.72 17.79 -11.74
CA TYR A 92 -5.27 17.27 -10.46
C TYR A 92 -6.46 16.75 -9.66
N LEU A 93 -6.34 15.53 -9.13
CA LEU A 93 -7.22 14.95 -8.15
C LEU A 93 -6.49 14.93 -6.79
N ASN A 94 -7.01 15.67 -5.83
CA ASN A 94 -6.54 15.63 -4.45
C ASN A 94 -7.09 14.40 -3.70
N SER A 95 -6.63 14.18 -2.47
CA SER A 95 -7.00 13.04 -1.64
C SER A 95 -8.51 12.91 -1.40
N SER A 96 -9.22 14.04 -1.29
CA SER A 96 -10.68 14.04 -1.16
C SER A 96 -11.37 13.56 -2.45
N GLN A 97 -10.92 14.03 -3.61
CA GLN A 97 -11.44 13.57 -4.91
C GLN A 97 -11.10 12.09 -5.14
N ILE A 98 -9.85 11.68 -4.90
CA ILE A 98 -9.42 10.28 -4.96
C ILE A 98 -10.32 9.39 -4.09
N SER A 99 -10.56 9.79 -2.84
CA SER A 99 -11.38 9.02 -1.90
C SER A 99 -12.85 8.94 -2.33
N ASN A 100 -13.40 10.02 -2.88
CA ASN A 100 -14.80 10.06 -3.31
C ASN A 100 -15.03 9.32 -4.63
N ASP A 101 -14.08 9.41 -5.56
CA ASP A 101 -14.18 8.83 -6.89
C ASP A 101 -13.83 7.33 -6.88
N THR A 102 -13.11 6.84 -5.85
CA THR A 102 -12.80 5.40 -5.72
C THR A 102 -14.06 4.60 -5.36
N VAL A 103 -14.48 3.73 -6.28
CA VAL A 103 -15.69 2.90 -6.12
C VAL A 103 -15.39 1.47 -5.69
N LYS A 104 -14.17 0.98 -5.93
CA LYS A 104 -13.76 -0.37 -5.52
C LYS A 104 -12.25 -0.45 -5.30
N ILE A 105 -11.87 -1.24 -4.30
CA ILE A 105 -10.47 -1.61 -4.02
C ILE A 105 -10.41 -3.13 -4.02
N ILE A 106 -9.53 -3.71 -4.83
CA ILE A 106 -9.23 -5.14 -4.81
C ILE A 106 -7.80 -5.27 -4.26
N GLN A 107 -7.69 -5.95 -3.12
CA GLN A 107 -6.43 -6.16 -2.43
C GLN A 107 -5.79 -7.47 -2.88
N ALA A 108 -4.48 -7.57 -2.73
CA ALA A 108 -3.78 -8.83 -2.90
C ALA A 108 -4.29 -9.88 -1.90
N PRO A 109 -4.48 -11.16 -2.33
CA PRO A 109 -5.07 -12.19 -1.48
C PRO A 109 -4.23 -12.58 -0.25
N TRP A 110 -2.93 -12.23 -0.24
CA TRP A 110 -2.02 -12.49 0.87
C TRP A 110 -2.00 -11.37 1.94
N ASN A 111 -2.76 -10.29 1.76
CA ASN A 111 -2.89 -9.23 2.75
C ASN A 111 -3.96 -9.58 3.80
N GLU A 112 -3.60 -10.37 4.80
CA GLU A 112 -4.58 -10.87 5.80
C GLU A 112 -4.97 -9.82 6.85
N ASN A 113 -4.00 -9.05 7.38
CA ASN A 113 -4.21 -8.18 8.55
C ASN A 113 -4.10 -6.68 8.24
N LYS A 114 -3.53 -6.32 7.09
CA LYS A 114 -3.34 -4.92 6.68
C LYS A 114 -4.06 -4.69 5.37
N LYS A 115 -4.84 -3.61 5.30
CA LYS A 115 -5.74 -3.35 4.18
C LYS A 115 -5.31 -2.11 3.42
N ASP A 116 -5.13 -2.25 2.13
CA ASP A 116 -5.03 -1.11 1.22
C ASP A 116 -6.35 -0.33 1.25
N SER A 117 -6.26 0.99 1.21
CA SER A 117 -7.43 1.84 1.43
C SER A 117 -7.29 3.17 0.71
N VAL A 118 -8.38 3.94 0.72
CA VAL A 118 -8.37 5.35 0.37
C VAL A 118 -8.98 6.16 1.50
N ASN A 119 -8.51 7.39 1.69
CA ASN A 119 -9.20 8.35 2.55
C ASN A 119 -8.97 9.79 2.10
N TRP A 120 -9.80 10.68 2.64
CA TRP A 120 -9.84 12.11 2.34
C TRP A 120 -8.59 12.90 2.72
N TYR A 121 -7.64 12.31 3.45
CA TYR A 121 -6.40 12.95 3.88
C TYR A 121 -5.19 12.48 3.07
N SER A 122 -4.96 11.16 3.02
CA SER A 122 -3.79 10.52 2.42
C SER A 122 -3.98 10.11 0.96
N GLY A 123 -5.21 10.13 0.43
CA GLY A 123 -5.49 9.62 -0.92
C GLY A 123 -5.36 8.11 -0.98
N PHE A 124 -4.56 7.58 -1.91
CA PHE A 124 -4.24 6.15 -1.95
C PHE A 124 -3.36 5.75 -0.78
N ILE A 125 -3.65 4.62 -0.15
CA ILE A 125 -2.82 4.01 0.89
C ILE A 125 -2.57 2.56 0.48
N VAL A 126 -1.30 2.24 0.23
CA VAL A 126 -0.87 0.89 -0.15
C VAL A 126 0.09 0.37 0.91
N ILE A 127 -0.17 -0.84 1.38
CA ILE A 127 0.67 -1.52 2.37
C ILE A 127 1.93 -2.05 1.68
N LEU A 128 3.07 -2.04 2.38
CA LEU A 128 4.32 -2.52 1.82
C LEU A 128 4.21 -3.98 1.36
N GLY A 129 4.68 -4.26 0.14
CA GLY A 129 4.60 -5.61 -0.43
C GLY A 129 3.19 -6.00 -0.91
N SER A 130 2.23 -5.08 -0.85
CA SER A 130 0.92 -5.22 -1.48
C SER A 130 0.97 -4.84 -2.95
N GLU A 131 0.06 -5.44 -3.72
CA GLU A 131 -0.42 -4.88 -4.98
C GLU A 131 -1.94 -4.70 -4.88
N ALA A 132 -2.39 -3.45 -4.94
CA ALA A 132 -3.78 -3.08 -4.83
C ALA A 132 -4.30 -2.53 -6.15
N GLN A 133 -5.47 -3.00 -6.58
CA GLN A 133 -6.20 -2.42 -7.70
C GLN A 133 -7.26 -1.44 -7.19
N PHE A 134 -7.09 -0.18 -7.54
CA PHE A 134 -8.05 0.89 -7.30
C PHE A 134 -8.87 1.13 -8.56
N GLN A 135 -10.18 1.14 -8.41
CA GLN A 135 -11.12 1.44 -9.48
C GLN A 135 -11.83 2.75 -9.15
N LEU A 136 -11.66 3.75 -10.00
CA LEU A 136 -12.19 5.10 -9.83
C LEU A 136 -13.24 5.40 -10.91
N GLN A 137 -14.34 6.03 -10.51
CA GLN A 137 -15.32 6.62 -11.41
C GLN A 137 -15.13 8.14 -11.39
N LEU A 138 -14.42 8.67 -12.37
CA LEU A 138 -14.20 10.10 -12.51
C LEU A 138 -15.49 10.76 -13.06
N PRO A 139 -15.87 11.95 -12.56
CA PRO A 139 -17.11 12.62 -12.95
C PRO A 139 -17.01 13.37 -14.30
N PHE A 140 -15.91 13.19 -15.03
CA PHE A 140 -15.65 13.83 -16.32
C PHE A 140 -15.23 12.79 -17.36
N HIS A 141 -15.42 13.16 -18.63
CA HIS A 141 -15.04 12.36 -19.79
C HIS A 141 -13.70 12.82 -20.33
N LEU A 142 -12.80 11.88 -20.59
CA LEU A 142 -11.55 12.12 -21.30
C LEU A 142 -11.78 11.79 -22.78
N SER A 143 -11.43 12.73 -23.66
CA SER A 143 -11.45 12.48 -25.09
C SER A 143 -10.52 11.32 -25.47
N PRO A 144 -10.77 10.60 -26.57
CA PRO A 144 -9.85 9.59 -27.06
C PRO A 144 -8.43 10.14 -27.23
N GLY A 145 -7.44 9.41 -26.73
CA GLY A 145 -6.06 9.86 -26.71
C GLY A 145 -5.18 9.16 -25.67
N THR A 146 -3.91 9.54 -25.64
CA THR A 146 -2.92 9.02 -24.69
C THR A 146 -2.70 10.02 -23.56
N TYR A 147 -2.85 9.55 -22.33
CA TYR A 147 -2.69 10.34 -21.12
C TYR A 147 -1.63 9.73 -20.21
N LYS A 148 -0.94 10.60 -19.48
CA LYS A 148 -0.04 10.23 -18.38
C LYS A 148 -0.81 10.34 -17.08
N ILE A 149 -0.63 9.36 -16.21
CA ILE A 149 -1.10 9.36 -14.84
C ILE A 149 0.12 9.49 -13.96
N GLN A 150 0.17 10.53 -13.13
CA GLN A 150 1.23 10.75 -12.17
C GLN A 150 0.70 10.70 -10.75
N LEU A 151 1.32 9.90 -9.90
CA LEU A 151 1.07 9.89 -8.46
C LEU A 151 2.18 10.64 -7.75
N TYR A 152 1.80 11.53 -6.85
CA TYR A 152 2.70 12.31 -6.03
C TYR A 152 2.65 11.78 -4.61
N THR A 153 3.75 11.23 -4.13
CA THR A 153 3.87 10.72 -2.76
C THR A 153 4.56 11.75 -1.87
N PRO A 154 4.08 12.01 -0.64
CA PRO A 154 4.74 12.91 0.29
C PRO A 154 6.15 12.40 0.57
N ALA A 155 7.13 13.27 0.36
CA ALA A 155 8.52 12.92 0.62
C ALA A 155 8.81 13.02 2.12
N VAL A 156 9.48 12.01 2.67
CA VAL A 156 10.01 12.06 4.05
C VAL A 156 11.11 13.12 4.19
N SER A 157 11.67 13.61 3.07
CA SER A 157 12.65 14.70 3.00
C SER A 157 12.12 15.82 2.10
N GLY A 158 12.02 17.04 2.64
CA GLY A 158 11.36 18.20 2.01
C GLY A 158 11.97 18.74 0.71
N LYS A 159 12.85 18.00 0.03
CA LYS A 159 13.50 18.44 -1.20
C LYS A 159 12.97 17.79 -2.49
N VAL A 160 12.27 16.65 -2.42
CA VAL A 160 11.81 15.96 -3.65
C VAL A 160 10.54 15.16 -3.39
N LEU A 161 9.38 15.58 -3.92
CA LEU A 161 8.22 14.69 -4.04
C LEU A 161 8.61 13.49 -4.92
N ALA A 162 8.49 12.28 -4.40
CA ALA A 162 8.62 11.10 -5.23
C ALA A 162 7.40 11.03 -6.17
N LYS A 163 7.68 10.82 -7.46
CA LYS A 163 6.68 10.81 -8.52
C LYS A 163 6.72 9.47 -9.23
N GLN A 164 5.55 8.89 -9.47
CA GLN A 164 5.40 7.70 -10.28
C GLN A 164 4.52 8.02 -11.46
N THR A 165 4.90 7.55 -12.65
CA THR A 165 4.16 7.82 -13.88
C THR A 165 3.79 6.51 -14.58
N ALA A 166 2.55 6.43 -15.03
CA ALA A 166 2.09 5.44 -16.00
C ALA A 166 1.43 6.15 -17.18
N THR A 167 1.31 5.44 -18.30
CA THR A 167 0.63 5.93 -19.50
C THR A 167 -0.60 5.07 -19.73
N ILE A 168 -1.73 5.72 -20.02
CA ILE A 168 -2.97 5.08 -20.45
C ILE A 168 -3.36 5.58 -21.84
N THR A 169 -4.09 4.76 -22.58
CA THR A 169 -4.70 5.15 -23.85
C THR A 169 -6.20 4.91 -23.75
N ILE A 170 -6.96 5.91 -24.12
CA ILE A 170 -8.41 5.87 -24.26
C ILE A 170 -8.72 5.82 -25.74
N SER A 171 -9.43 4.78 -26.16
CA SER A 171 -9.84 4.51 -27.55
C SER A 171 -11.28 4.95 -27.81
#